data_AF-A0ABD1UIK8-F1
#
_entry.id   AF-A0ABD1UIK8-F1
#
_cell.length_a   1.000
_cell.length_b   1.000
_cell.length_c   1.000
_cell.angle_alpha   90.00
_cell.angle_beta   90.00
_cell.angle_gamma   90.00
#
_symmetry.space_group_name_H-M   'P 1'
#
loop_
_entity.id
_entity.type
_entity.pdbx_description
1 polymer ?
#
loop_
_entity_poly.entity_id
_entity_poly.type
_entity_poly.pdbx_seq_one_letter_code
_entity_poly.pdbx_strand_id
1 'polypeptide(L)'
;MDSTQTTSATGAGGNGILISQSNDTPAIAATSSTDTDNSKQNPSQAINSNQKTLGILHQLYLTVSSFNIASQVPLLQRMNNLVLELDSMNRLAEKCNIQMPMEVVNLIEDGKNPDEFTRDVLNSSIAKNQTTKGKTDSFKFATTSARGASTGFS
;
A
#
# COMPACT_ATOMS: atom_id res chain seq x y z
N MET A 1 25.30 32.27 -34.34
CA MET A 1 23.83 32.29 -34.32
C MET A 1 23.43 32.81 -32.97
N ASP A 2 23.10 34.11 -32.96
CA ASP A 2 22.58 34.87 -31.83
C ASP A 2 21.06 34.65 -31.74
N SER A 3 20.50 34.65 -30.54
CA SER A 3 19.20 35.29 -30.31
C SER A 3 18.98 35.58 -28.83
N THR A 4 18.79 36.87 -28.62
CA THR A 4 18.63 37.61 -27.39
C THR A 4 17.15 37.79 -27.02
N GLN A 5 16.95 38.13 -25.74
CA GLN A 5 15.77 38.68 -25.08
C GLN A 5 15.06 39.80 -25.87
N THR A 6 13.74 40.03 -25.65
CA THR A 6 13.12 41.35 -25.29
C THR A 6 11.58 41.44 -25.53
N THR A 7 10.87 41.60 -24.40
CA THR A 7 9.69 42.41 -24.01
C THR A 7 8.55 42.90 -24.95
N SER A 8 7.33 42.77 -24.39
CA SER A 8 6.27 43.79 -24.11
C SER A 8 5.24 44.29 -25.16
N ALA A 9 3.95 44.05 -24.79
CA ALA A 9 2.84 44.99 -24.56
C ALA A 9 2.01 45.62 -25.72
N THR A 10 0.68 45.43 -25.64
CA THR A 10 -0.43 46.44 -25.79
C THR A 10 -1.78 45.71 -25.56
N GLY A 11 -2.56 45.96 -24.49
CA GLY A 11 -3.58 47.03 -24.30
C GLY A 11 -4.94 46.59 -24.89
N ALA A 12 -6.13 46.62 -24.26
CA ALA A 12 -6.67 47.42 -23.15
C ALA A 12 -8.03 46.85 -22.69
N GLY A 13 -8.45 47.20 -21.46
CA GLY A 13 -9.88 47.46 -21.16
C GLY A 13 -10.61 46.59 -20.13
N GLY A 14 -10.55 46.98 -18.86
CA GLY A 14 -11.79 47.32 -18.12
C GLY A 14 -12.53 46.26 -17.28
N ASN A 15 -12.23 46.34 -15.97
CA ASN A 15 -13.18 46.40 -14.84
C ASN A 15 -13.89 45.14 -14.30
N GLY A 16 -13.64 44.85 -13.00
CA GLY A 16 -14.38 43.87 -12.20
C GLY A 16 -13.73 43.57 -10.86
N ILE A 17 -13.71 44.55 -9.96
CA ILE A 17 -13.33 44.45 -8.54
C ILE A 17 -14.20 43.41 -7.82
N LEU A 18 -13.62 42.57 -6.95
CA LEU A 18 -14.03 42.39 -5.55
C LEU A 18 -12.96 41.62 -4.74
N ILE A 19 -12.76 42.12 -3.52
CA ILE A 19 -11.68 41.92 -2.57
C ILE A 19 -11.92 40.73 -1.63
N SER A 20 -10.80 40.18 -1.14
CA SER A 20 -10.62 39.12 -0.16
C SER A 20 -11.22 39.32 1.24
N GLN A 21 -11.26 38.19 1.97
CA GLN A 21 -11.18 37.96 3.43
C GLN A 21 -12.49 37.71 4.20
N SER A 22 -12.62 36.47 4.69
CA SER A 22 -12.57 36.21 6.15
C SER A 22 -12.16 34.75 6.39
N ASN A 23 -11.04 34.61 7.09
CA ASN A 23 -10.54 33.38 7.70
C ASN A 23 -11.41 33.07 8.93
N ASP A 24 -11.91 31.85 9.07
CA ASP A 24 -12.20 31.23 10.36
C ASP A 24 -12.27 29.72 10.17
N THR A 25 -11.13 29.05 10.30
CA THR A 25 -11.07 27.64 10.65
C THR A 25 -10.15 27.47 11.86
N PRO A 26 -10.61 26.77 12.91
CA PRO A 26 -9.83 26.65 14.13
C PRO A 26 -8.59 25.81 13.86
N ALA A 27 -7.46 26.31 14.37
CA ALA A 27 -6.19 25.63 14.43
C ALA A 27 -6.36 24.27 15.14
N ILE A 28 -6.38 23.18 14.35
CA ILE A 28 -5.96 21.88 14.85
C ILE A 28 -4.44 21.90 14.90
N ALA A 29 -3.94 22.02 16.12
CA ALA A 29 -2.54 22.00 16.48
C ALA A 29 -1.82 20.83 15.82
N ALA A 30 -0.63 21.14 15.29
CA ALA A 30 0.39 20.18 14.91
C ALA A 30 0.57 19.12 16.02
N THR A 31 0.15 17.88 15.74
CA THR A 31 0.55 16.69 16.50
C THR A 31 0.95 15.62 15.48
N SER A 32 2.25 15.31 15.54
CA SER A 32 3.00 14.23 14.88
C SER A 32 2.85 14.01 13.36
N SER A 33 3.64 14.75 12.60
CA SER A 33 4.09 14.36 11.25
C SER A 33 5.11 13.19 11.25
N THR A 34 5.33 12.52 12.39
CA THR A 34 6.37 11.50 12.59
C THR A 34 5.87 10.05 12.46
N ASP A 35 4.57 9.80 12.65
CA ASP A 35 4.03 8.43 12.74
C ASP A 35 3.75 7.78 11.37
N THR A 36 3.32 8.57 10.39
CA THR A 36 2.91 8.06 9.07
C THR A 36 4.10 7.65 8.18
N ASP A 37 5.25 8.31 8.34
CA ASP A 37 6.45 8.00 7.56
C ASP A 37 7.15 6.72 8.06
N ASN A 38 7.21 6.55 9.38
CA ASN A 38 7.84 5.41 10.03
C ASN A 38 7.12 4.07 9.71
N SER A 39 5.79 4.09 9.58
CA SER A 39 5.00 2.89 9.29
C SER A 39 5.29 2.26 7.93
N LYS A 40 5.68 3.06 6.92
CA LYS A 40 6.08 2.55 5.60
C LYS A 40 7.56 2.16 5.55
N GLN A 41 8.41 2.83 6.33
CA GLN A 41 9.84 2.50 6.36
C GLN A 41 10.13 1.13 6.97
N ASN A 42 9.42 0.71 8.02
CA ASN A 42 9.63 -0.59 8.67
C ASN A 42 9.51 -1.80 7.72
N PRO A 43 8.41 -1.98 6.94
CA PRO A 43 8.31 -3.10 6.00
C PRO A 43 9.34 -3.00 4.87
N SER A 44 9.65 -1.80 4.38
CA SER A 44 10.71 -1.62 3.38
C SER A 44 12.07 -2.08 3.90
N GLN A 45 12.42 -1.76 5.14
CA GLN A 45 13.68 -2.22 5.75
C GLN A 45 13.70 -3.76 5.90
N ALA A 46 12.59 -4.38 6.31
CA ALA A 46 12.48 -5.83 6.38
C ALA A 46 12.68 -6.50 5.02
N ILE A 47 12.10 -5.93 3.94
CA ILE A 47 12.29 -6.41 2.57
C ILE A 47 13.77 -6.35 2.17
N ASN A 48 14.45 -5.23 2.44
CA ASN A 48 15.88 -5.09 2.13
C ASN A 48 16.75 -6.10 2.90
N SER A 49 16.47 -6.33 4.18
CA SER A 49 17.17 -7.34 4.99
C SER A 49 16.93 -8.76 4.46
N ASN A 50 15.72 -9.07 4.00
CA ASN A 50 15.39 -10.34 3.36
C ASN A 50 16.21 -10.55 2.07
N GLN A 51 16.28 -9.53 1.20
CA GLN A 51 17.09 -9.56 -0.02
C GLN A 51 18.58 -9.76 0.29
N LYS A 52 19.10 -9.08 1.31
CA LYS A 52 20.49 -9.25 1.77
C LYS A 52 20.74 -10.68 2.27
N THR A 53 19.81 -11.24 3.04
CA THR A 53 19.87 -12.63 3.54
C THR A 53 19.93 -13.63 2.38
N LEU A 54 19.05 -13.48 1.39
CA LEU A 54 19.06 -14.30 0.17
C LEU A 54 20.40 -14.20 -0.58
N GLY A 55 20.96 -13.00 -0.67
CA GLY A 55 22.29 -12.77 -1.25
C GLY A 55 23.40 -13.52 -0.51
N ILE A 56 23.40 -13.48 0.83
CA ILE A 56 24.38 -14.21 1.66
C ILE A 56 24.20 -15.72 1.49
N LEU A 57 22.96 -16.23 1.49
CA LEU A 57 22.67 -17.65 1.28
C LEU A 57 23.19 -18.14 -0.08
N HIS A 58 22.95 -17.38 -1.15
CA HIS A 58 23.45 -17.72 -2.48
C HIS A 58 24.98 -17.72 -2.53
N GLN A 59 25.62 -16.70 -1.93
CA GLN A 59 27.06 -16.62 -1.82
C GLN A 59 27.64 -17.79 -1.01
N LEU A 60 26.99 -18.17 0.09
CA LEU A 60 27.37 -19.33 0.89
C LEU A 60 27.29 -20.62 0.08
N TYR A 61 26.20 -20.82 -0.67
CA TYR A 61 26.04 -21.94 -1.59
C TYR A 61 27.20 -22.04 -2.59
N LEU A 62 27.56 -20.93 -3.26
CA LEU A 62 28.67 -20.93 -4.22
C LEU A 62 30.01 -21.31 -3.58
N THR A 63 30.27 -20.82 -2.36
CA THR A 63 31.49 -21.15 -1.61
C THR A 63 31.55 -22.62 -1.21
N VAL A 64 30.42 -23.20 -0.78
CA VAL A 64 30.35 -24.62 -0.39
C VAL A 64 30.43 -25.53 -1.63
N SER A 65 29.72 -25.16 -2.71
CA SER A 65 29.69 -25.95 -3.95
C SER A 65 31.05 -26.05 -4.64
N SER A 66 31.94 -25.09 -4.42
CA SER A 66 33.28 -25.05 -5.04
C SER A 66 34.38 -24.96 -3.99
N PHE A 67 34.15 -25.60 -2.84
CA PHE A 67 35.00 -25.45 -1.67
C PHE A 67 36.46 -25.87 -1.93
N ASN A 68 37.38 -25.05 -1.43
CA ASN A 68 38.80 -25.39 -1.31
C ASN A 68 39.37 -24.80 -0.01
N ILE A 69 40.61 -25.15 0.33
CA ILE A 69 41.28 -24.72 1.57
C ILE A 69 41.35 -23.20 1.71
N ALA A 70 41.59 -22.45 0.63
CA ALA A 70 41.60 -20.98 0.67
C ALA A 70 40.21 -20.38 0.95
N SER A 71 39.14 -21.13 0.67
CA SER A 71 37.76 -20.72 0.95
C SER A 71 37.33 -20.93 2.40
N GLN A 72 38.15 -21.53 3.26
CA GLN A 72 37.79 -21.81 4.66
C GLN A 72 37.45 -20.55 5.46
N VAL A 73 38.29 -19.50 5.38
CA VAL A 73 38.04 -18.24 6.09
C VAL A 73 36.80 -17.51 5.53
N PRO A 74 36.66 -17.33 4.20
CA PRO A 74 35.43 -16.77 3.61
C PRO A 74 34.15 -17.53 3.97
N LEU A 75 34.21 -18.86 4.05
CA LEU A 75 33.08 -19.69 4.45
C LEU A 75 32.60 -19.35 5.85
N LEU A 76 33.52 -19.33 6.82
CA LEU A 76 33.20 -19.00 8.22
C LEU A 76 32.66 -17.56 8.36
N GLN A 77 33.25 -16.60 7.64
CA GLN A 77 32.76 -15.23 7.62
C GLN A 77 31.33 -15.14 7.06
N ARG A 78 31.04 -15.85 5.96
CA ARG A 78 29.69 -15.89 5.35
C ARG A 78 28.67 -16.52 6.28
N MET A 79 29.02 -17.59 6.99
CA MET A 79 28.13 -18.20 7.99
C MET A 79 27.84 -17.26 9.16
N ASN A 80 28.86 -16.60 9.71
CA ASN A 80 28.65 -15.61 10.78
C ASN A 80 27.79 -14.44 10.30
N ASN A 81 28.04 -13.93 9.09
CA ASN A 81 27.23 -12.87 8.51
C ASN A 81 25.77 -13.30 8.28
N LEU A 82 25.52 -14.55 7.91
CA LEU A 82 24.17 -15.09 7.79
C LEU A 82 23.45 -15.07 9.15
N VAL A 83 24.12 -15.52 10.21
CA VAL A 83 23.55 -15.52 11.57
C VAL A 83 23.24 -14.09 12.02
N LEU A 84 24.15 -13.14 11.80
CA LEU A 84 23.94 -11.73 12.14
C LEU A 84 22.77 -11.11 11.36
N GLU A 85 22.65 -11.44 10.07
CA GLU A 85 21.56 -10.91 9.25
C GLU A 85 20.21 -11.52 9.63
N LEU A 86 20.16 -12.81 9.96
CA LEU A 86 18.94 -13.46 10.44
C LEU A 86 18.47 -12.87 11.79
N ASP A 87 19.38 -12.56 12.70
CA ASP A 87 19.05 -11.86 13.95
C ASP A 87 18.51 -10.45 13.69
N SER A 88 19.18 -9.70 12.80
CA SER A 88 18.69 -8.39 12.35
C SER A 88 17.29 -8.50 11.74
N MET A 89 17.07 -9.44 10.82
CA MET A 89 15.79 -9.68 10.17
C MET A 89 14.68 -9.99 11.19
N ASN A 90 14.97 -10.80 12.22
CA ASN A 90 14.03 -11.10 13.29
C ASN A 90 13.64 -9.84 14.08
N ARG A 91 14.61 -8.97 14.42
CA ARG A 91 14.35 -7.70 15.11
C ARG A 91 13.56 -6.69 14.25
N LEU A 92 13.74 -6.72 12.93
CA LEU A 92 12.93 -5.91 12.01
C LEU A 92 11.50 -6.45 11.88
N ALA A 93 11.31 -7.76 11.94
CA ALA A 93 9.99 -8.40 11.84
C ALA A 93 9.04 -7.96 12.97
N GLU A 94 9.55 -7.76 14.19
CA GLU A 94 8.78 -7.25 15.33
C GLU A 94 8.15 -5.86 15.07
N LYS A 95 8.76 -5.06 14.19
CA LYS A 95 8.28 -3.72 13.82
C LYS A 95 7.32 -3.73 12.62
N CYS A 96 7.14 -4.88 11.97
CA CYS A 96 6.25 -5.05 10.84
C CYS A 96 4.84 -5.39 11.32
N ASN A 97 4.07 -4.38 11.72
CA ASN A 97 2.73 -4.56 12.28
C ASN A 97 1.64 -4.68 11.18
N ILE A 98 1.82 -5.59 10.23
CA ILE A 98 0.89 -5.86 9.13
C ILE A 98 0.12 -7.14 9.45
N GLN A 99 -1.22 -7.07 9.43
CA GLN A 99 -2.06 -8.23 9.66
C GLN A 99 -2.37 -8.92 8.32
N MET A 100 -2.08 -10.22 8.23
CA MET A 100 -2.27 -11.02 7.02
C MET A 100 -3.37 -12.06 7.25
N PRO A 101 -4.40 -12.14 6.39
CA PRO A 101 -5.37 -13.23 6.41
C PRO A 101 -4.68 -14.58 6.20
N MET A 102 -5.17 -15.62 6.88
CA MET A 102 -4.57 -16.96 6.81
C MET A 102 -4.64 -17.55 5.39
N GLU A 103 -5.67 -17.18 4.64
CA GLU A 103 -5.85 -17.57 3.25
C GLU A 103 -4.68 -17.10 2.38
N VAL A 104 -4.11 -15.92 2.67
CA VAL A 104 -2.93 -15.42 1.95
C VAL A 104 -1.70 -16.24 2.28
N VAL A 105 -1.54 -16.68 3.54
CA VAL A 105 -0.43 -17.55 3.96
C VAL A 105 -0.52 -18.90 3.26
N ASN A 106 -1.71 -19.51 3.20
CA ASN A 106 -1.94 -20.78 2.52
C ASN A 106 -1.60 -20.70 1.02
N LEU A 107 -1.94 -19.58 0.35
CA LEU A 107 -1.55 -19.38 -1.06
C LEU A 107 -0.04 -19.36 -1.23
N ILE A 108 0.71 -18.76 -0.30
CA ILE A 108 2.17 -18.72 -0.34
C ILE A 108 2.75 -20.13 -0.13
N GLU A 109 2.21 -20.90 0.82
CA GLU A 109 2.64 -22.29 1.07
C GLU A 109 2.40 -23.20 -0.15
N ASP A 110 1.29 -23.01 -0.85
CA ASP A 110 0.96 -23.71 -2.09
C ASP A 110 1.80 -23.24 -3.30
N GLY A 111 2.62 -22.20 -3.16
CA GLY A 111 3.38 -21.59 -4.25
C GLY A 111 2.52 -20.82 -5.26
N LYS A 112 1.31 -20.39 -4.86
CA LYS A 112 0.39 -19.57 -5.67
C LYS A 112 0.64 -18.08 -5.45
N ASN A 113 0.10 -17.27 -6.36
CA ASN A 113 0.18 -15.83 -6.26
C ASN A 113 -0.77 -15.31 -5.15
N PRO A 114 -0.29 -14.64 -4.09
CA PRO A 114 -1.15 -14.11 -3.03
C PRO A 114 -2.18 -13.07 -3.51
N ASP A 115 -1.95 -12.40 -4.65
CA ASP A 115 -2.91 -11.44 -5.21
C ASP A 115 -4.23 -12.10 -5.67
N GLU A 116 -4.25 -13.42 -5.84
CA GLU A 116 -5.48 -14.16 -6.11
C GLU A 116 -6.52 -13.95 -4.99
N PHE A 117 -6.08 -13.95 -3.72
CA PHE A 117 -6.96 -13.61 -2.60
C PHE A 117 -7.54 -12.20 -2.73
N THR A 118 -6.69 -11.21 -3.03
CA THR A 118 -7.12 -9.81 -3.20
C THR A 118 -8.16 -9.68 -4.30
N ARG A 119 -7.91 -10.34 -5.44
CA ARG A 119 -8.84 -10.37 -6.58
C ARG A 119 -10.18 -11.01 -6.19
N ASP A 120 -10.15 -12.14 -5.49
CA ASP A 120 -11.35 -12.88 -5.13
C ASP A 120 -12.20 -12.15 -4.09
N VAL A 121 -11.57 -11.50 -3.10
CA VAL A 121 -12.25 -10.63 -2.15
C VAL A 121 -12.92 -9.45 -2.85
N LEU A 122 -12.22 -8.80 -3.79
CA LEU A 122 -12.76 -7.68 -4.55
C LEU A 122 -13.97 -8.12 -5.40
N ASN A 123 -13.85 -9.24 -6.11
CA ASN A 123 -14.94 -9.80 -6.91
C ASN A 123 -16.14 -10.21 -6.04
N SER A 124 -15.90 -10.84 -4.89
CA SER A 124 -16.95 -11.20 -3.92
C SER A 124 -17.66 -9.96 -3.40
N SER A 125 -16.92 -8.89 -3.12
CA SER A 125 -17.46 -7.61 -2.66
C SER A 125 -18.37 -6.98 -3.73
N ILE A 126 -17.93 -6.97 -4.99
CA ILE A 126 -18.75 -6.50 -6.13
C ILE A 126 -20.05 -7.30 -6.23
N ALA A 127 -19.97 -8.63 -6.24
CA ALA A 127 -21.14 -9.50 -6.37
C ALA A 127 -22.13 -9.34 -5.20
N LYS A 128 -21.62 -9.25 -3.97
CA LYS A 128 -22.43 -9.01 -2.76
C LYS A 128 -23.09 -7.63 -2.79
N ASN A 129 -22.39 -6.60 -3.27
CA ASN A 129 -22.95 -5.26 -3.41
C ASN A 129 -24.07 -5.20 -4.46
N GLN A 130 -23.88 -5.85 -5.62
CA GLN A 130 -24.93 -5.97 -6.63
C GLN A 130 -26.18 -6.69 -6.09
N THR A 131 -25.97 -7.80 -5.38
CA THR A 131 -27.06 -8.56 -4.74
C THR A 131 -27.81 -7.72 -3.70
N THR A 132 -27.07 -6.99 -2.86
CA THR A 132 -27.65 -6.14 -1.81
C THR A 132 -28.46 -4.99 -2.41
N LYS A 133 -27.95 -4.37 -3.48
CA LYS A 133 -28.68 -3.35 -4.23
C LYS A 133 -29.97 -3.92 -4.83
N GLY A 134 -29.92 -5.06 -5.51
CA GLY A 134 -31.11 -5.68 -6.11
C GLY A 134 -32.19 -6.05 -5.08
N LYS A 135 -31.79 -6.56 -3.90
CA LYS A 135 -32.71 -6.80 -2.78
C LYS A 135 -33.33 -5.51 -2.28
N THR A 136 -32.52 -4.48 -2.07
CA THR A 136 -32.99 -3.15 -1.60
C THR A 136 -33.97 -2.52 -2.59
N ASP A 137 -33.65 -2.55 -3.88
CA ASP A 137 -34.52 -2.00 -4.94
C ASP A 137 -35.87 -2.72 -4.98
N SER A 138 -35.86 -4.05 -4.77
CA SER A 138 -37.08 -4.86 -4.66
C SER A 138 -37.94 -4.45 -3.46
N PHE A 139 -37.34 -4.19 -2.29
CA PHE A 139 -38.05 -3.67 -1.11
C PHE A 139 -38.65 -2.27 -1.35
N LYS A 140 -37.92 -1.38 -2.04
CA LYS A 140 -38.41 -0.04 -2.39
C LYS A 140 -39.60 -0.10 -3.34
N PHE A 141 -39.53 -0.99 -4.34
CA PHE A 141 -40.64 -1.21 -5.27
C PHE A 141 -41.88 -1.75 -4.55
N ALA A 142 -41.73 -2.79 -3.72
CA ALA A 142 -42.83 -3.36 -2.94
C ALA A 142 -43.49 -2.31 -2.02
N THR A 143 -42.70 -1.49 -1.33
CA THR A 143 -43.20 -0.44 -0.44
C THR A 143 -43.94 0.66 -1.21
N THR A 144 -43.42 1.07 -2.37
CA THR A 144 -44.06 2.09 -3.21
C THR A 144 -45.39 1.60 -3.77
N SER A 145 -45.45 0.34 -4.20
CA SER A 145 -46.67 -0.30 -4.70
C SER A 145 -47.75 -0.43 -3.60
N ALA A 146 -47.35 -0.82 -2.39
CA ALA A 146 -48.25 -0.85 -1.23
C ALA A 146 -48.83 0.54 -0.88
N ARG A 147 -48.03 1.61 -1.04
CA ARG A 147 -48.50 2.97 -0.78
C ARG A 147 -49.53 3.44 -1.81
N GLY A 148 -49.33 3.13 -3.09
CA GLY A 148 -50.27 3.44 -4.17
C GLY A 148 -51.61 2.71 -4.04
N ALA A 149 -51.60 1.48 -3.50
CA ALA A 149 -52.84 0.73 -3.22
C ALA A 149 -53.68 1.36 -2.10
N SER A 150 -53.08 2.07 -1.14
CA SER A 150 -53.82 2.73 -0.04
C SER A 150 -54.52 4.03 -0.45
N THR A 151 -54.06 4.71 -1.51
CA THR A 151 -54.63 5.98 -1.99
C THR A 151 -55.73 5.82 -3.05
N GLY A 152 -55.95 4.59 -3.56
CA GLY A 152 -56.97 4.28 -4.56
C GLY A 152 -58.31 3.81 -4.00
N PHE A 153 -58.50 3.86 -2.68
CA PHE A 153 -59.71 3.45 -1.98
C PHE A 153 -60.28 4.67 -1.21
N SER A 154 -60.93 5.59 -1.92
CA SER A 154 -61.74 6.68 -1.36
C SER A 154 -62.82 7.08 -2.36
#